data_AF-A0A7S4SVK0-F1
#
_entry.id   AF-A0A7S4SVK0-F1
#
_cell.length_a   1.000
_cell.length_b   1.000
_cell.length_c   1.000
_cell.angle_alpha   90.00
_cell.angle_beta   90.00
_cell.angle_gamma   90.00
#
_symmetry.space_group_name_H-M   'P 1'
#
loop_
_entity.id
_entity.type
_entity.pdbx_description
1 polymer ?
#
loop_
_entity_poly.entity_id
_entity_poly.type
_entity_poly.pdbx_seq_one_letter_code
_entity_poly.pdbx_strand_id
1 'polypeptide(L)'
;MAQVQAALFPRANEVMAPPRACRHLLALLLALAETAEARRHIERGTLAAARAGELRTVPKLSPKSDSLFFRHDFPDDLSPTAPLETDFDHPYPVVQESDKFDRDFVKDENSDRGEWQAQVEYDRLRTQMRELARQEEKARERKEELERELEAASAREKEVRDRRKQLREHGEDGVKDGATGGSETEHEMKGGKETKPVQGSSGKGSPGVAVDVSGATKEVEKELKDIEECKRRLAEAHAKLQALREEQKEVKEEERKAADSERAAEKVEAASEKEEAEAEGRRRGAQVEHEDALGAYRTERGELEDLEGRLEKAQARLLKLRSAGVDRNGGVYKSEARRGGVPAGIALLCVWSAVVATVLADP
;
A
#
# COMPACT_ATOMS: atom_id res chain seq x y z
N MET A 1 -34.12 -20.29 41.99
CA MET A 1 -33.91 -19.01 42.72
C MET A 1 -32.43 -18.64 42.67
N ALA A 2 -31.96 -18.17 41.53
CA ALA A 2 -30.68 -17.49 41.38
C ALA A 2 -30.84 -16.62 40.13
N GLN A 3 -31.46 -15.47 40.36
CA GLN A 3 -31.91 -14.53 39.35
C GLN A 3 -31.35 -13.17 39.78
N VAL A 4 -30.99 -12.37 38.79
CA VAL A 4 -30.76 -10.91 38.85
C VAL A 4 -29.37 -10.48 39.32
N GLN A 5 -28.47 -10.23 38.35
CA GLN A 5 -27.58 -9.04 38.33
C GLN A 5 -26.79 -9.00 37.00
N ALA A 6 -27.44 -8.54 35.93
CA ALA A 6 -26.76 -8.16 34.69
C ALA A 6 -27.63 -7.16 33.92
N ALA A 7 -27.82 -5.98 34.49
CA ALA A 7 -28.39 -4.83 33.80
C ALA A 7 -27.53 -3.62 34.16
N LEU A 8 -27.29 -2.75 33.17
CA LEU A 8 -26.55 -1.48 33.20
C LEU A 8 -25.08 -1.56 32.73
N PHE A 9 -24.89 -1.90 31.45
CA PHE A 9 -23.90 -1.19 30.64
C PHE A 9 -24.61 -0.61 29.40
N PRO A 10 -24.67 0.72 29.25
CA PRO A 10 -25.19 1.31 28.01
C PRO A 10 -24.25 0.98 26.86
N ARG A 11 -24.83 0.49 25.75
CA ARG A 11 -24.18 0.36 24.44
C ARG A 11 -23.71 1.74 23.98
N ALA A 12 -22.44 2.05 24.21
CA ALA A 12 -21.73 3.12 23.52
C ALA A 12 -21.07 2.51 22.27
N ASN A 13 -21.80 2.43 21.16
CA ASN A 13 -21.18 2.15 19.86
C ASN A 13 -21.98 2.73 18.69
N GLU A 14 -22.40 3.99 18.84
CA GLU A 14 -22.54 4.87 17.69
C GLU A 14 -21.23 5.65 17.59
N VAL A 15 -20.31 5.18 16.75
CA VAL A 15 -19.10 5.92 16.39
C VAL A 15 -19.57 7.08 15.51
N MET A 16 -19.93 8.16 16.19
CA MET A 16 -20.29 9.44 15.61
C MET A 16 -19.12 9.91 14.75
N ALA A 17 -19.29 9.87 13.43
CA ALA A 17 -18.30 10.35 12.49
C ALA A 17 -17.93 11.79 12.88
N PRO A 18 -16.64 12.09 13.11
CA PRO A 18 -16.25 13.38 13.65
C PRO A 18 -16.66 14.48 12.65
N PRO A 19 -17.20 15.62 13.14
CA PRO A 19 -17.61 16.72 12.28
C PRO A 19 -16.46 17.15 11.38
N ARG A 20 -16.76 17.59 10.15
CA ARG A 20 -15.76 17.89 9.10
C ARG A 20 -14.60 18.80 9.56
N ALA A 21 -14.81 19.61 10.60
CA ALA A 21 -13.77 20.42 11.25
C ALA A 21 -12.63 19.58 11.91
N CYS A 22 -12.92 18.40 12.46
CA CYS A 22 -11.92 17.54 13.11
C CYS A 22 -11.02 16.81 12.11
N ARG A 23 -11.46 16.59 10.87
CA ARG A 23 -10.62 15.98 9.82
C ARG A 23 -9.44 16.87 9.42
N HIS A 24 -9.64 18.19 9.40
CA HIS A 24 -8.58 19.14 9.12
C HIS A 24 -7.56 19.25 10.26
N LEU A 25 -8.01 19.18 11.52
CA LEU A 25 -7.10 19.14 12.67
C LEU A 25 -6.25 17.87 12.70
N LEU A 26 -6.82 16.72 12.33
CA LEU A 26 -6.08 15.45 12.29
C LEU A 26 -5.04 15.45 11.14
N ALA A 27 -5.38 16.00 9.98
CA ALA A 27 -4.44 16.18 8.87
C ALA A 27 -3.30 17.15 9.22
N LEU A 28 -3.58 18.22 9.97
CA LEU A 28 -2.55 19.16 10.44
C LEU A 28 -1.60 18.48 11.45
N LEU A 29 -2.12 17.63 12.33
CA LEU A 29 -1.30 16.89 13.30
C LEU A 29 -0.40 15.83 12.64
N LEU A 30 -0.88 15.16 11.58
CA LEU A 30 -0.05 14.25 10.79
C LEU A 30 1.06 14.99 10.04
N ALA A 31 0.75 16.14 9.42
CA ALA A 31 1.76 16.97 8.76
C ALA A 31 2.83 17.49 9.74
N LEU A 32 2.44 17.84 10.98
CA LEU A 32 3.39 18.24 12.02
C LEU A 32 4.28 17.07 12.48
N ALA A 33 3.77 15.83 12.49
CA ALA A 33 4.57 14.65 12.83
C ALA A 33 5.66 14.36 11.77
N GLU A 34 5.34 14.49 10.48
CA GLU A 34 6.33 14.30 9.39
C GLU A 34 7.46 15.35 9.45
N THR A 35 7.15 16.60 9.80
CA THR A 35 8.19 17.64 9.96
C THR A 35 9.13 17.39 11.15
N ALA A 36 8.69 16.64 12.17
CA ALA A 36 9.51 16.28 13.32
C ALA A 36 10.53 15.17 12.98
N GLU A 37 10.19 14.23 12.10
CA GLU A 37 11.11 13.18 11.66
C GLU A 37 12.20 13.72 10.73
N ALA A 38 11.86 14.65 9.83
CA ALA A 38 12.84 15.34 8.99
C ALA A 38 13.89 16.10 9.82
N ARG A 39 13.51 16.74 10.95
CA ARG A 39 14.46 17.40 11.86
C ARG A 39 15.41 16.40 12.54
N ARG A 40 14.93 15.23 12.94
CA ARG A 40 15.77 14.17 13.54
C ARG A 40 16.82 13.62 12.57
N HIS A 41 16.53 13.59 11.27
CA HIS A 41 17.51 13.19 10.25
C HIS A 41 18.62 14.24 10.04
N ILE A 42 18.29 15.53 10.09
CA ILE A 42 19.28 16.62 9.98
C ILE A 42 20.20 16.64 11.22
N GLU A 43 19.65 16.48 12.43
CA GLU A 43 20.44 16.45 13.67
C GLU A 43 21.42 15.24 13.71
N ARG A 44 20.98 14.06 13.27
CA ARG A 44 21.87 12.87 13.15
C ARG A 44 23.00 13.08 12.14
N GLY A 45 22.71 13.75 11.01
CA GLY A 45 23.73 14.10 10.02
C GLY A 45 24.80 15.05 10.59
N THR A 46 24.39 16.05 11.36
CA THR A 46 25.34 17.01 11.97
C THR A 46 26.22 16.41 13.07
N LEU A 47 25.69 15.47 13.88
CA LEU A 47 26.49 14.78 14.90
C LEU A 47 27.49 13.76 14.31
N ALA A 48 27.15 13.14 13.17
CA ALA A 48 28.09 12.26 12.46
C ALA A 48 29.24 13.05 11.83
N ALA A 49 28.97 14.23 11.26
CA ALA A 49 30.00 15.13 10.73
C ALA A 49 30.92 15.68 11.83
N ALA A 50 30.39 15.98 13.03
CA ALA A 50 31.19 16.39 14.17
C ALA A 50 32.17 15.31 14.66
N ARG A 51 31.78 14.02 14.59
CA ARG A 51 32.70 12.90 14.92
C ARG A 51 33.76 12.63 13.85
N ALA A 52 33.49 12.94 12.58
CA ALA A 52 34.46 12.75 11.49
C ALA A 52 35.62 13.76 11.55
N GLY A 53 35.44 14.93 12.19
CA GLY A 53 36.50 15.92 12.38
C GLY A 53 37.58 15.53 13.40
N GLU A 54 37.32 14.53 14.25
CA GLU A 54 38.23 14.12 15.33
C GLU A 54 39.18 12.97 14.95
N LEU A 55 38.94 12.32 13.80
CA LEU A 55 39.82 11.29 13.22
C LEU A 55 40.66 11.86 12.07
N ARG A 56 41.33 13.00 12.30
CA ARG A 56 42.44 13.42 11.44
C ARG A 56 43.47 12.28 11.49
N THR A 57 43.51 11.45 10.45
CA THR A 57 44.43 10.31 10.21
C THR A 57 45.86 10.78 9.97
N VAL A 58 46.32 11.74 10.76
CA VAL A 58 47.75 12.01 10.94
C VAL A 58 48.07 11.41 12.31
N PRO A 59 48.43 10.11 12.39
CA PRO A 59 48.92 9.54 13.64
C PRO A 59 49.99 10.48 14.19
N LYS A 60 49.83 10.90 15.44
CA LYS A 60 50.79 11.82 16.08
C LYS A 60 52.13 11.07 16.16
N LEU A 61 53.07 11.45 15.29
CA LEU A 61 54.42 10.92 15.30
C LEU A 61 55.03 11.25 16.67
N SER A 62 55.28 10.23 17.50
CA SER A 62 55.86 10.39 18.84
C SER A 62 57.14 9.55 18.95
N PRO A 63 58.32 10.16 19.13
CA PRO A 63 58.56 11.61 19.22
C PRO A 63 58.43 12.32 17.85
N LYS A 64 57.98 13.59 17.86
CA LYS A 64 57.86 14.43 16.64
C LYS A 64 59.21 14.70 15.95
N SER A 65 60.30 14.52 16.69
CA SER A 65 61.68 14.66 16.27
C SER A 65 62.51 13.98 17.35
N ASP A 66 63.32 12.98 17.02
CA ASP A 66 64.21 12.37 18.01
C ASP A 66 65.32 13.38 18.34
N SER A 67 65.25 13.96 19.54
CA SER A 67 66.23 14.95 19.98
C SER A 67 67.63 14.36 20.11
N LEU A 68 67.78 13.03 20.20
CA LEU A 68 69.10 12.40 20.16
C LEU A 68 69.67 12.37 18.74
N PHE A 69 68.81 12.19 17.72
CA PHE A 69 69.23 12.09 16.32
C PHE A 69 69.51 13.47 15.68
N PHE A 70 68.75 14.51 16.04
CA PHE A 70 68.83 15.83 15.39
C PHE A 70 69.54 16.93 16.22
N ARG A 71 70.22 16.59 17.33
CA ARG A 71 70.92 17.59 18.17
C ARG A 71 72.38 17.81 17.79
N HIS A 72 73.00 16.84 17.14
CA HIS A 72 74.38 16.94 16.72
C HIS A 72 74.38 16.93 15.19
N ASP A 73 74.80 18.04 14.60
CA ASP A 73 75.33 18.00 13.23
C ASP A 73 76.39 16.92 13.25
N PHE A 74 76.19 15.87 12.45
CA PHE A 74 77.15 14.77 12.39
C PHE A 74 78.50 15.41 12.05
N PRO A 75 79.56 15.16 12.83
CA PRO A 75 80.85 15.84 12.63
C PRO A 75 81.47 15.59 11.24
N ASP A 76 80.95 14.58 10.52
CA ASP A 76 81.31 14.23 9.15
C ASP A 76 80.35 14.80 8.08
N ASP A 77 79.23 15.43 8.48
CA ASP A 77 78.29 16.12 7.57
C ASP A 77 78.72 17.58 7.35
N LEU A 78 80.01 17.76 7.08
CA LEU A 78 80.53 18.99 6.51
C LEU A 78 80.25 18.93 5.03
N SER A 79 79.17 19.57 4.59
CA SER A 79 78.94 19.82 3.16
C SER A 79 80.22 20.47 2.62
N PRO A 80 80.86 19.90 1.58
CA PRO A 80 82.11 20.44 1.07
C PRO A 80 81.91 21.92 0.73
N THR A 81 82.60 22.81 1.43
CA THR A 81 82.50 24.27 1.20
C THR A 81 83.24 24.69 -0.08
N ALA A 82 83.85 23.75 -0.78
CA ALA A 82 84.42 24.01 -2.09
C ALA A 82 83.28 24.29 -3.07
N PRO A 83 83.39 25.34 -3.92
CA PRO A 83 82.51 25.44 -5.08
C PRO A 83 82.66 24.13 -5.85
N LEU A 84 81.57 23.38 -6.02
CA LEU A 84 81.54 22.25 -6.93
C LEU A 84 81.74 22.82 -8.34
N GLU A 85 82.98 23.02 -8.75
CA GLU A 85 83.35 23.17 -10.16
C GLU A 85 83.12 21.80 -10.80
N THR A 86 81.87 21.56 -11.22
CA THR A 86 81.42 20.33 -11.88
C THR A 86 81.86 20.29 -13.34
N ASP A 87 83.10 20.65 -13.64
CA ASP A 87 83.68 20.41 -14.94
C ASP A 87 84.19 18.96 -14.94
N PHE A 88 83.22 18.03 -14.99
CA PHE A 88 83.45 16.59 -15.16
C PHE A 88 84.11 16.35 -16.52
N ASP A 89 85.44 16.53 -16.60
CA ASP A 89 86.23 16.40 -17.82
C ASP A 89 86.63 14.92 -18.04
N HIS A 90 85.63 14.04 -18.04
CA HIS A 90 85.78 12.59 -18.16
C HIS A 90 84.91 12.10 -19.32
N PRO A 91 85.25 10.96 -19.97
CA PRO A 91 84.55 10.46 -21.15
C PRO A 91 83.22 9.77 -20.77
N TYR A 92 82.47 10.36 -19.86
CA TYR A 92 81.08 9.97 -19.64
C TYR A 92 80.23 10.65 -20.73
N PRO A 93 79.15 10.00 -21.18
CA PRO A 93 78.21 10.64 -22.08
C PRO A 93 77.76 11.97 -21.47
N VAL A 94 77.78 13.03 -22.29
CA VAL A 94 77.42 14.40 -21.89
C VAL A 94 76.11 14.35 -21.11
N VAL A 95 76.19 14.59 -19.80
CA VAL A 95 75.02 14.70 -18.94
C VAL A 95 74.21 15.86 -19.51
N GLN A 96 72.97 15.58 -19.92
CA GLN A 96 72.11 16.59 -20.51
C GLN A 96 71.99 17.78 -19.56
N GLU A 97 72.26 18.99 -20.07
CA GLU A 97 72.15 20.26 -19.32
C GLU A 97 70.74 20.35 -18.70
N SER A 98 70.67 20.65 -17.39
CA SER A 98 69.42 20.71 -16.60
C SER A 98 68.32 21.53 -17.26
N ASP A 99 68.70 22.60 -17.95
CA ASP A 99 67.80 23.58 -18.53
C ASP A 99 67.08 23.08 -19.80
N LYS A 100 67.63 22.05 -20.47
CA LYS A 100 66.98 21.36 -21.60
C LYS A 100 66.12 20.22 -21.12
N PHE A 101 66.56 19.50 -20.09
CA PHE A 101 65.78 18.42 -19.49
C PHE A 101 64.45 18.96 -18.95
N ASP A 102 64.45 20.08 -18.22
CA ASP A 102 63.24 20.70 -17.68
C ASP A 102 62.24 21.17 -18.76
N ARG A 103 62.72 21.58 -19.95
CA ARG A 103 61.82 22.04 -21.03
C ARG A 103 61.07 20.89 -21.70
N ASP A 104 61.69 19.72 -21.79
CA ASP A 104 61.10 18.53 -22.40
C ASP A 104 60.32 17.67 -21.38
N PHE A 105 60.67 17.75 -20.09
CA PHE A 105 60.00 16.96 -19.03
C PHE A 105 58.77 17.64 -18.41
N VAL A 106 58.70 18.99 -18.41
CA VAL A 106 57.58 19.74 -17.80
C VAL A 106 56.45 20.03 -18.80
N LYS A 107 56.57 19.57 -20.05
CA LYS A 107 55.41 19.47 -20.96
C LYS A 107 54.80 18.09 -20.82
N ASP A 108 54.15 17.88 -19.69
CA ASP A 108 53.10 16.87 -19.49
C ASP A 108 51.84 17.16 -20.33
N GLU A 109 52.01 17.79 -21.50
CA GLU A 109 51.05 17.74 -22.60
C GLU A 109 50.97 16.28 -23.05
N ASN A 110 50.26 15.50 -22.24
CA ASN A 110 49.67 14.23 -22.56
C ASN A 110 49.04 14.43 -23.93
N SER A 111 49.79 14.05 -24.96
CA SER A 111 49.42 14.19 -26.36
C SER A 111 48.47 13.05 -26.74
N ASP A 112 47.68 12.61 -25.76
CA ASP A 112 46.71 11.52 -25.83
C ASP A 112 45.41 11.98 -26.50
N ARG A 113 45.32 13.24 -26.95
CA ARG A 113 44.18 13.80 -27.71
C ARG A 113 42.84 13.59 -26.99
N GLY A 114 42.87 13.48 -25.66
CA GLY A 114 41.69 13.18 -24.84
C GLY A 114 41.23 11.72 -24.86
N GLU A 115 42.05 10.77 -25.33
CA GLU A 115 41.74 9.33 -25.27
C GLU A 115 41.47 8.88 -23.84
N TRP A 116 42.29 9.33 -22.89
CA TRP A 116 42.10 9.01 -21.49
C TRP A 116 40.73 9.50 -20.97
N GLN A 117 40.35 10.74 -21.30
CA GLN A 117 39.04 11.28 -20.91
C GLN A 117 37.89 10.47 -21.54
N ALA A 118 37.99 10.11 -22.82
CA ALA A 118 36.98 9.28 -23.48
C ALA A 118 36.89 7.87 -22.88
N GLN A 119 38.02 7.29 -22.45
CA GLN A 119 38.03 6.00 -21.76
C GLN A 119 37.37 6.11 -20.37
N VAL A 120 37.70 7.14 -19.60
CA VAL A 120 37.06 7.38 -18.29
C VAL A 120 35.55 7.59 -18.44
N GLU A 121 35.11 8.32 -19.47
CA GLU A 121 33.69 8.52 -19.78
C GLU A 121 33.00 7.19 -20.12
N TYR A 122 33.61 6.36 -20.97
CA TYR A 122 33.10 5.03 -21.32
C TYR A 122 33.01 4.10 -20.10
N ASP A 123 34.06 4.01 -19.28
CA ASP A 123 34.08 3.14 -18.11
C ASP A 123 33.09 3.59 -17.03
N ARG A 124 32.89 4.92 -16.88
CA ARG A 124 31.86 5.50 -16.02
C ARG A 124 30.46 5.08 -16.49
N LEU A 125 30.15 5.25 -17.77
CA LEU A 125 28.85 4.87 -18.34
C LEU A 125 28.60 3.36 -18.19
N ARG A 126 29.62 2.53 -18.41
CA ARG A 126 29.52 1.07 -18.24
C ARG A 126 29.20 0.66 -16.81
N THR A 127 29.75 1.39 -15.84
CA THR A 127 29.47 1.15 -14.41
C THR A 127 28.05 1.60 -14.07
N GLN A 128 27.60 2.75 -14.57
CA GLN A 128 26.23 3.24 -14.37
C GLN A 128 25.19 2.30 -14.99
N MET A 129 25.43 1.80 -16.21
CA MET A 129 24.55 0.84 -16.88
C MET A 129 24.37 -0.45 -16.07
N ARG A 130 25.44 -0.98 -15.46
CA ARG A 130 25.34 -2.16 -14.59
C ARG A 130 24.52 -1.91 -13.34
N GLU A 131 24.61 -0.71 -12.78
CA GLU A 131 23.83 -0.35 -11.59
C GLU A 131 22.34 -0.18 -11.95
N LEU A 132 22.03 0.50 -13.05
CA LEU A 132 20.65 0.66 -13.51
C LEU A 132 20.04 -0.67 -13.97
N ALA A 133 20.80 -1.56 -14.60
CA ALA A 133 20.32 -2.90 -14.93
C ALA A 133 19.92 -3.70 -13.67
N ARG A 134 20.65 -3.56 -12.56
CA ARG A 134 20.28 -4.17 -11.27
C ARG A 134 19.04 -3.51 -10.65
N GLN A 135 18.85 -2.21 -10.87
CA GLN A 135 17.65 -1.52 -10.41
C GLN A 135 16.44 -2.00 -11.21
N GLU A 136 16.55 -2.04 -12.54
CA GLU A 136 15.50 -2.55 -13.43
C GLU A 136 15.11 -4.00 -13.09
N GLU A 137 16.09 -4.86 -12.83
CA GLU A 137 15.84 -6.25 -12.38
C GLU A 137 15.06 -6.28 -11.07
N LYS A 138 15.44 -5.49 -10.06
CA LYS A 138 14.70 -5.40 -8.80
C LYS A 138 13.29 -4.82 -8.96
N ALA A 139 13.12 -3.80 -9.80
CA ALA A 139 11.80 -3.25 -10.09
C ALA A 139 10.92 -4.26 -10.83
N ARG A 140 11.51 -5.05 -11.72
CA ARG A 140 10.83 -6.16 -12.38
C ARG A 140 10.40 -7.25 -11.39
N GLU A 141 11.29 -7.69 -10.51
CA GLU A 141 10.97 -8.67 -9.47
C GLU A 141 9.83 -8.16 -8.56
N ARG A 142 9.93 -6.90 -8.11
CA ARG A 142 8.89 -6.22 -7.31
C ARG A 142 7.54 -6.20 -8.04
N LYS A 143 7.55 -5.86 -9.33
CA LYS A 143 6.35 -5.85 -10.16
C LYS A 143 5.74 -7.25 -10.27
N GLU A 144 6.55 -8.27 -10.57
CA GLU A 144 6.08 -9.66 -10.69
C GLU A 144 5.54 -10.21 -9.35
N GLU A 145 6.14 -9.81 -8.21
CA GLU A 145 5.63 -10.13 -6.87
C GLU A 145 4.24 -9.51 -6.63
N LEU A 146 4.09 -8.21 -6.90
CA LEU A 146 2.82 -7.50 -6.73
C LEU A 146 1.74 -7.99 -7.70
N GLU A 147 2.11 -8.43 -8.90
CA GLU A 147 1.18 -9.06 -9.84
C GLU A 147 0.60 -10.37 -9.26
N ARG A 148 1.45 -11.21 -8.65
CA ARG A 148 0.99 -12.44 -7.96
C ARG A 148 0.12 -12.11 -6.74
N GLU A 149 0.45 -11.07 -5.99
CA GLU A 149 -0.39 -10.62 -4.85
C GLU A 149 -1.76 -10.13 -5.31
N LEU A 150 -1.82 -9.40 -6.42
CA LEU A 150 -3.06 -8.94 -7.04
C LEU A 150 -3.92 -10.11 -7.52
N GLU A 151 -3.30 -11.10 -8.18
CA GLU A 151 -3.98 -12.33 -8.59
C GLU A 151 -4.53 -13.10 -7.39
N ALA A 152 -3.73 -13.26 -6.33
CA ALA A 152 -4.15 -13.92 -5.09
C ALA A 152 -5.30 -13.16 -4.39
N ALA A 153 -5.24 -11.83 -4.35
CA ALA A 153 -6.31 -10.98 -3.80
C ALA A 153 -7.60 -11.11 -4.62
N SER A 154 -7.49 -11.11 -5.96
CA SER A 154 -8.62 -11.31 -6.88
C SER A 154 -9.25 -12.70 -6.74
N ALA A 155 -8.44 -13.74 -6.55
CA ALA A 155 -8.93 -15.10 -6.32
C ALA A 155 -9.70 -15.20 -4.99
N ARG A 156 -9.18 -14.59 -3.92
CA ARG A 156 -9.87 -14.53 -2.62
C ARG A 156 -11.19 -13.76 -2.70
N GLU A 157 -11.23 -12.63 -3.40
CA GLU A 157 -12.49 -11.88 -3.60
C GLU A 157 -13.55 -12.73 -4.31
N LYS A 158 -13.16 -13.49 -5.34
CA LYS A 158 -14.07 -14.42 -6.04
C LYS A 158 -14.59 -15.52 -5.11
N GLU A 159 -13.69 -16.12 -4.32
CA GLU A 159 -14.07 -17.17 -3.36
C GLU A 159 -15.06 -16.65 -2.31
N VAL A 160 -14.80 -15.48 -1.72
CA VAL A 160 -15.72 -14.85 -0.75
C VAL A 160 -17.07 -14.55 -1.41
N ARG A 161 -17.05 -14.03 -2.64
CA ARG A 161 -18.27 -13.73 -3.39
C ARG A 161 -19.09 -14.96 -3.74
N ASP A 162 -18.44 -16.04 -4.17
CA ASP A 162 -19.14 -17.28 -4.49
C ASP A 162 -19.66 -17.97 -3.24
N ARG A 163 -18.92 -17.90 -2.12
CA ARG A 163 -19.42 -18.33 -0.80
C ARG A 163 -20.64 -17.53 -0.35
N ARG A 164 -20.67 -16.21 -0.57
CA ARG A 164 -21.85 -15.37 -0.29
C ARG A 164 -23.06 -15.79 -1.13
N LYS A 165 -22.87 -16.08 -2.42
CA LYS A 165 -23.96 -16.60 -3.28
C LYS A 165 -24.49 -17.94 -2.79
N GLN A 166 -23.59 -18.87 -2.46
CA GLN A 166 -23.99 -20.18 -1.92
C GLN A 166 -24.78 -20.04 -0.61
N LEU A 167 -24.38 -19.13 0.29
CA LEU A 167 -25.13 -18.84 1.51
C LEU A 167 -26.54 -18.28 1.23
N ARG A 168 -26.69 -17.47 0.17
CA ARG A 168 -28.00 -16.94 -0.24
C ARG A 168 -28.89 -18.01 -0.85
N GLU A 169 -28.36 -18.83 -1.76
CA GLU A 169 -29.10 -19.93 -2.40
C GLU A 169 -29.56 -20.96 -1.35
N HIS A 170 -28.66 -21.41 -0.46
CA HIS A 170 -29.02 -22.33 0.62
C HIS A 170 -29.96 -21.72 1.66
N GLY A 171 -29.88 -20.41 1.89
CA GLY A 171 -30.81 -19.70 2.77
C GLY A 171 -32.23 -19.65 2.21
N GLU A 172 -32.39 -19.46 0.90
CA GLU A 172 -33.72 -19.42 0.25
C GLU A 172 -34.41 -20.79 0.23
N ASP A 173 -33.67 -21.88 0.06
CA ASP A 173 -34.24 -23.23 0.05
C ASP A 173 -34.64 -23.71 1.46
N GLY A 174 -33.84 -23.38 2.48
CA GLY A 174 -34.17 -23.70 3.88
C GLY A 174 -35.43 -22.98 4.41
N VAL A 175 -35.76 -21.80 3.87
CA VAL A 175 -36.99 -21.07 4.22
C VAL A 175 -38.23 -21.67 3.53
N LYS A 176 -38.07 -22.24 2.33
CA LYS A 176 -39.19 -22.86 1.59
C LYS A 176 -39.66 -24.19 2.19
N ASP A 177 -38.73 -25.00 2.71
CA ASP A 177 -39.08 -26.29 3.35
C ASP A 177 -39.65 -26.09 4.78
N GLY A 178 -39.34 -24.98 5.44
CA GLY A 178 -39.92 -24.64 6.74
C GLY A 178 -41.32 -24.03 6.68
N ALA A 179 -41.69 -23.37 5.58
CA ALA A 179 -42.97 -22.65 5.44
C ALA A 179 -44.13 -23.52 4.91
N THR A 180 -43.86 -24.61 4.19
CA THR A 180 -44.89 -25.51 3.65
C THR A 180 -45.35 -26.60 4.62
N GLY A 181 -44.64 -26.83 5.72
CA GLY A 181 -44.98 -27.85 6.73
C GLY A 181 -46.00 -27.44 7.80
N GLY A 182 -46.46 -26.17 7.82
CA GLY A 182 -47.24 -25.61 8.94
C GLY A 182 -48.63 -25.03 8.63
N SER A 183 -49.10 -25.03 7.37
CA SER A 183 -50.36 -24.33 7.00
C SER A 183 -51.55 -25.20 6.58
N GLU A 184 -51.49 -26.53 6.72
CA GLU A 184 -52.63 -27.43 6.39
C GLU A 184 -53.60 -27.70 7.57
N THR A 185 -53.68 -26.81 8.56
CA THR A 185 -54.77 -26.84 9.55
C THR A 185 -55.58 -25.54 9.55
N GLU A 186 -56.06 -25.13 8.37
CA GLU A 186 -57.31 -24.36 8.28
C GLU A 186 -58.46 -25.28 8.69
N HIS A 187 -58.62 -25.49 10.00
CA HIS A 187 -59.86 -26.02 10.54
C HIS A 187 -60.92 -24.93 10.42
N GLU A 188 -61.75 -25.11 9.42
CA GLU A 188 -63.03 -24.45 9.16
C GLU A 188 -63.92 -24.45 10.43
N MET A 189 -63.68 -23.54 11.39
CA MET A 189 -64.68 -23.19 12.41
C MET A 189 -65.64 -22.14 11.84
N LYS A 190 -66.48 -22.60 10.90
CA LYS A 190 -67.84 -22.10 10.76
C LYS A 190 -68.54 -22.24 12.12
N GLY A 191 -68.80 -21.14 12.81
CA GLY A 191 -69.46 -21.27 14.12
C GLY A 191 -69.78 -19.99 14.88
N GLY A 192 -70.16 -18.90 14.20
CA GLY A 192 -70.57 -17.65 14.84
C GLY A 192 -72.04 -17.31 14.58
N LYS A 193 -72.96 -18.11 15.10
CA LYS A 193 -74.40 -17.83 15.06
C LYS A 193 -74.69 -16.62 15.96
N GLU A 194 -75.13 -15.53 15.36
CA GLU A 194 -75.63 -14.32 16.03
C GLU A 194 -76.58 -14.69 17.17
N THR A 195 -76.19 -14.35 18.40
CA THR A 195 -77.09 -14.43 19.55
C THR A 195 -77.77 -13.07 19.72
N LYS A 196 -79.11 -13.12 19.63
CA LYS A 196 -80.05 -12.01 19.84
C LYS A 196 -79.75 -11.24 21.14
N PRO A 197 -79.94 -9.91 21.16
CA PRO A 197 -79.94 -9.15 22.41
C PRO A 197 -81.13 -9.59 23.28
N VAL A 198 -80.84 -10.15 24.46
CA VAL A 198 -81.83 -10.41 25.52
C VAL A 198 -82.24 -9.06 26.10
N GLN A 199 -83.44 -8.64 25.74
CA GLN A 199 -84.13 -7.47 26.26
C GLN A 199 -84.59 -7.76 27.69
N GLY A 200 -84.05 -7.03 28.65
CA GLY A 200 -84.41 -7.15 30.06
C GLY A 200 -85.86 -6.74 30.31
N SER A 201 -86.60 -7.61 30.99
CA SER A 201 -87.84 -7.25 31.66
C SER A 201 -87.50 -6.82 33.09
N SER A 202 -88.00 -5.65 33.48
CA SER A 202 -87.94 -5.17 34.86
C SER A 202 -89.36 -4.85 35.34
N GLY A 203 -89.81 -5.65 36.30
CA GLY A 203 -90.64 -5.25 37.45
C GLY A 203 -92.09 -4.81 37.24
N LYS A 204 -93.04 -5.61 37.76
CA LYS A 204 -94.04 -5.12 38.73
C LYS A 204 -94.95 -6.23 39.30
N GLY A 205 -95.03 -6.26 40.64
CA GLY A 205 -96.31 -6.28 41.35
C GLY A 205 -96.90 -7.63 41.80
N SER A 206 -96.62 -8.00 43.06
CA SER A 206 -97.53 -8.79 43.94
C SER A 206 -98.91 -8.10 44.04
N PRO A 207 -100.04 -8.78 44.36
CA PRO A 207 -100.21 -9.46 45.66
C PRO A 207 -101.04 -10.75 45.69
N GLY A 208 -100.60 -11.67 46.57
CA GLY A 208 -101.44 -12.44 47.49
C GLY A 208 -102.48 -13.40 46.91
N VAL A 209 -102.12 -14.69 46.78
CA VAL A 209 -103.08 -15.80 46.72
C VAL A 209 -102.46 -17.04 47.39
N ALA A 210 -103.30 -17.81 48.06
CA ALA A 210 -103.04 -19.01 48.82
C ALA A 210 -101.92 -19.92 48.26
N VAL A 211 -101.11 -20.41 49.20
CA VAL A 211 -99.92 -21.24 49.03
C VAL A 211 -100.23 -22.52 48.25
N ASP A 212 -100.11 -22.44 46.94
CA ASP A 212 -100.00 -23.61 46.06
C ASP A 212 -98.51 -23.97 45.98
N VAL A 213 -98.05 -24.77 46.94
CA VAL A 213 -96.65 -25.25 47.06
C VAL A 213 -96.16 -25.88 45.73
N SER A 214 -97.09 -26.33 44.87
CA SER A 214 -96.79 -26.92 43.57
C SER A 214 -96.29 -25.93 42.50
N GLY A 215 -96.55 -24.63 42.65
CA GLY A 215 -96.06 -23.58 41.76
C GLY A 215 -94.63 -23.13 42.08
N ALA A 216 -94.35 -22.92 43.37
CA ALA A 216 -93.03 -22.52 43.87
C ALA A 216 -91.96 -23.59 43.63
N THR A 217 -92.31 -24.88 43.69
CA THR A 217 -91.37 -25.98 43.38
C THR A 217 -90.95 -26.00 41.91
N LYS A 218 -91.85 -25.68 40.98
CA LYS A 218 -91.53 -25.60 39.53
C LYS A 218 -90.62 -24.44 39.19
N GLU A 219 -90.71 -23.33 39.93
CA GLU A 219 -89.85 -22.16 39.73
C GLU A 219 -88.44 -22.45 40.26
N VAL A 220 -88.33 -23.06 41.45
CA VAL A 220 -87.04 -23.55 41.98
C VAL A 220 -86.40 -24.59 41.06
N GLU A 221 -87.16 -25.53 40.48
CA GLU A 221 -86.62 -26.49 39.49
C GLU A 221 -86.10 -25.81 38.21
N LYS A 222 -86.71 -24.70 37.76
CA LYS A 222 -86.20 -23.92 36.62
C LYS A 222 -84.92 -23.19 37.00
N GLU A 223 -84.89 -22.52 38.15
CA GLU A 223 -83.69 -21.84 38.62
C GLU A 223 -82.52 -22.81 38.83
N LEU A 224 -82.77 -24.02 39.32
CA LEU A 224 -81.74 -25.05 39.43
C LEU A 224 -81.18 -25.45 38.05
N LYS A 225 -82.04 -25.62 37.04
CA LYS A 225 -81.60 -25.88 35.66
C LYS A 225 -80.83 -24.71 35.06
N ASP A 226 -81.27 -23.48 35.32
CA ASP A 226 -80.58 -22.27 34.84
C ASP A 226 -79.21 -22.11 35.52
N ILE A 227 -79.11 -22.42 36.81
CA ILE A 227 -77.84 -22.44 37.55
C ILE A 227 -76.92 -23.54 37.01
N GLU A 228 -77.44 -24.73 36.74
CA GLU A 228 -76.67 -25.82 36.12
C GLU A 228 -76.19 -25.44 34.72
N GLU A 229 -77.03 -24.84 33.89
CA GLU A 229 -76.64 -24.34 32.58
C GLU A 229 -75.59 -23.23 32.68
N CYS A 230 -75.75 -22.30 33.63
CA CYS A 230 -74.78 -21.24 33.87
C CYS A 230 -73.43 -21.80 34.32
N LYS A 231 -73.42 -22.81 35.20
CA LYS A 231 -72.19 -23.52 35.61
C LYS A 231 -71.54 -24.22 34.41
N ARG A 232 -72.32 -24.86 33.54
CA ARG A 232 -71.81 -25.49 32.31
C ARG A 232 -71.20 -24.46 31.37
N ARG A 233 -71.88 -23.34 31.11
CA ARG A 233 -71.36 -22.25 30.28
C ARG A 233 -70.08 -21.63 30.85
N LEU A 234 -70.00 -21.49 32.18
CA LEU A 234 -68.81 -21.00 32.86
C LEU A 234 -67.64 -21.98 32.69
N ALA A 235 -67.87 -23.29 32.86
CA ALA A 235 -66.85 -24.31 32.62
C ALA A 235 -66.37 -24.32 31.16
N GLU A 236 -67.28 -24.23 30.18
CA GLU A 236 -66.95 -24.11 28.76
C GLU A 236 -66.14 -22.84 28.46
N ALA A 237 -66.50 -21.70 29.05
CA ALA A 237 -65.79 -20.44 28.88
C ALA A 237 -64.37 -20.51 29.48
N HIS A 238 -64.20 -21.14 30.64
CA HIS A 238 -62.88 -21.36 31.23
C HIS A 238 -62.02 -22.30 30.37
N ALA A 239 -62.59 -23.38 29.84
CA ALA A 239 -61.89 -24.30 28.96
C ALA A 239 -61.43 -23.60 27.66
N LYS A 240 -62.30 -22.80 27.04
CA LYS A 240 -61.95 -21.98 25.86
C LYS A 240 -60.84 -20.97 26.15
N LEU A 241 -60.91 -20.32 27.32
CA LEU A 241 -59.90 -19.35 27.71
C LEU A 241 -58.54 -20.00 28.00
N GLN A 242 -58.53 -21.22 28.54
CA GLN A 242 -57.30 -22.01 28.69
C GLN A 242 -56.72 -22.39 27.32
N ALA A 243 -57.54 -22.90 26.40
CA ALA A 243 -57.12 -23.23 25.03
C ALA A 243 -56.52 -22.00 24.32
N LEU A 244 -57.20 -20.85 24.33
CA LEU A 244 -56.68 -19.61 23.74
C LEU A 244 -55.37 -19.13 24.38
N ARG A 245 -55.14 -19.42 25.67
CA ARG A 245 -53.88 -19.08 26.34
C ARG A 245 -52.73 -20.01 25.96
N GLU A 246 -53.02 -21.26 25.65
CA GLU A 246 -52.02 -22.23 25.15
C GLU A 246 -51.66 -21.91 23.70
N GLU A 247 -52.65 -21.68 22.84
CA GLU A 247 -52.44 -21.18 21.47
C GLU A 247 -51.61 -19.88 21.45
N GLN A 248 -51.92 -18.91 22.33
CA GLN A 248 -51.11 -17.69 22.44
C GLN A 248 -49.67 -17.93 22.90
N LYS A 249 -49.39 -19.00 23.64
CA LYS A 249 -48.01 -19.34 24.03
C LYS A 249 -47.28 -19.99 22.87
N GLU A 250 -47.91 -20.91 22.17
CA GLU A 250 -47.34 -21.58 20.99
C GLU A 250 -47.02 -20.56 19.90
N VAL A 251 -47.96 -19.67 19.56
CA VAL A 251 -47.72 -18.58 18.59
C VAL A 251 -46.56 -17.70 19.02
N LYS A 252 -46.47 -17.31 20.30
CA LYS A 252 -45.35 -16.50 20.80
C LYS A 252 -44.01 -17.23 20.80
N GLU A 253 -44.00 -18.55 21.00
CA GLU A 253 -42.78 -19.35 20.89
C GLU A 253 -42.33 -19.47 19.43
N GLU A 254 -43.26 -19.67 18.49
CA GLU A 254 -42.96 -19.68 17.06
C GLU A 254 -42.49 -18.31 16.54
N GLU A 255 -43.14 -17.21 16.96
CA GLU A 255 -42.68 -15.84 16.66
C GLU A 255 -41.26 -15.57 17.19
N ARG A 256 -40.92 -16.09 18.38
CA ARG A 256 -39.56 -15.98 18.94
C ARG A 256 -38.54 -16.78 18.15
N LYS A 257 -38.87 -18.02 17.76
CA LYS A 257 -38.00 -18.86 16.92
C LYS A 257 -37.76 -18.20 15.55
N ALA A 258 -38.80 -17.64 14.94
CA ALA A 258 -38.70 -16.89 13.69
C ALA A 258 -37.83 -15.62 13.85
N ALA A 259 -38.05 -14.84 14.90
CA ALA A 259 -37.23 -13.65 15.16
C ALA A 259 -35.75 -13.98 15.44
N ASP A 260 -35.48 -15.09 16.13
CA ASP A 260 -34.10 -15.53 16.40
C ASP A 260 -33.43 -16.08 15.14
N SER A 261 -34.15 -16.76 14.24
CA SER A 261 -33.62 -17.22 12.95
C SER A 261 -33.36 -16.06 11.98
N GLU A 262 -34.24 -15.05 11.90
CA GLU A 262 -34.01 -13.83 11.12
C GLU A 262 -32.77 -13.07 11.61
N ARG A 263 -32.62 -12.89 12.93
CA ARG A 263 -31.43 -12.25 13.51
C ARG A 263 -30.15 -13.04 13.27
N ALA A 264 -30.23 -14.36 13.20
CA ALA A 264 -29.08 -15.19 12.84
C ALA A 264 -28.72 -15.00 11.37
N ALA A 265 -29.71 -14.97 10.46
CA ALA A 265 -29.50 -14.71 9.03
C ALA A 265 -28.88 -13.32 8.79
N GLU A 266 -29.42 -12.26 9.42
CA GLU A 266 -28.90 -10.90 9.30
C GLU A 266 -27.43 -10.80 9.74
N LYS A 267 -27.04 -11.49 10.82
CA LYS A 267 -25.65 -11.52 11.28
C LYS A 267 -24.71 -12.22 10.29
N VAL A 268 -25.16 -13.29 9.65
CA VAL A 268 -24.38 -14.01 8.64
C VAL A 268 -24.22 -13.14 7.38
N GLU A 269 -25.29 -12.48 6.92
CA GLU A 269 -25.21 -11.55 5.80
C GLU A 269 -24.26 -10.38 6.10
N ALA A 270 -24.41 -9.71 7.24
CA ALA A 270 -23.54 -8.60 7.64
C ALA A 270 -22.06 -9.03 7.76
N ALA A 271 -21.79 -10.25 8.26
CA ALA A 271 -20.44 -10.80 8.30
C ALA A 271 -19.87 -11.04 6.90
N SER A 272 -20.68 -11.57 5.97
CA SER A 272 -20.27 -11.81 4.58
C SER A 272 -20.00 -10.50 3.81
N GLU A 273 -20.82 -9.47 4.02
CA GLU A 273 -20.61 -8.15 3.42
C GLU A 273 -19.33 -7.49 3.89
N LYS A 274 -19.02 -7.62 5.18
CA LYS A 274 -17.75 -7.13 5.73
C LYS A 274 -16.55 -7.86 5.13
N GLU A 275 -16.63 -9.19 4.98
CA GLU A 275 -15.57 -10.00 4.37
C GLU A 275 -15.34 -9.63 2.90
N GLU A 276 -16.42 -9.41 2.12
CA GLU A 276 -16.33 -8.92 0.74
C GLU A 276 -15.70 -7.53 0.66
N ALA A 277 -16.13 -6.59 1.51
CA ALA A 277 -15.57 -5.23 1.54
C ALA A 277 -14.06 -5.24 1.90
N GLU A 278 -13.64 -6.10 2.83
CA GLU A 278 -12.22 -6.27 3.16
C GLU A 278 -11.42 -6.93 2.02
N ALA A 279 -12.01 -7.91 1.31
CA ALA A 279 -11.39 -8.54 0.15
C ALA A 279 -11.23 -7.55 -1.02
N GLU A 280 -12.28 -6.78 -1.34
CA GLU A 280 -12.23 -5.74 -2.36
C GLU A 280 -11.22 -4.63 -1.99
N GLY A 281 -11.19 -4.21 -0.73
CA GLY A 281 -10.23 -3.24 -0.23
C GLY A 281 -8.78 -3.71 -0.43
N ARG A 282 -8.49 -4.98 -0.12
CA ARG A 282 -7.17 -5.59 -0.38
C ARG A 282 -6.84 -5.65 -1.86
N ARG A 283 -7.79 -6.05 -2.73
CA ARG A 283 -7.57 -6.07 -4.19
C ARG A 283 -7.26 -4.67 -4.73
N ARG A 284 -8.02 -3.66 -4.30
CA ARG A 284 -7.80 -2.27 -4.73
C ARG A 284 -6.43 -1.76 -4.26
N GLY A 285 -6.02 -2.06 -3.03
CA GLY A 285 -4.67 -1.73 -2.52
C GLY A 285 -3.58 -2.36 -3.37
N ALA A 286 -3.66 -3.69 -3.60
CA ALA A 286 -2.71 -4.41 -4.44
C ALA A 286 -2.67 -3.88 -5.89
N GLN A 287 -3.80 -3.44 -6.43
CA GLN A 287 -3.87 -2.85 -7.77
C GLN A 287 -3.10 -1.53 -7.87
N VAL A 288 -3.28 -0.63 -6.89
CA VAL A 288 -2.53 0.64 -6.86
C VAL A 288 -1.04 0.39 -6.74
N GLU A 289 -0.62 -0.50 -5.83
CA GLU A 289 0.79 -0.83 -5.64
C GLU A 289 1.41 -1.45 -6.91
N HIS A 290 0.67 -2.32 -7.59
CA HIS A 290 1.11 -2.91 -8.86
C HIS A 290 1.23 -1.84 -9.98
N GLU A 291 0.28 -0.91 -10.07
CA GLU A 291 0.33 0.20 -11.05
C GLU A 291 1.54 1.12 -10.79
N ASP A 292 1.82 1.44 -9.51
CA ASP A 292 2.98 2.23 -9.10
C ASP A 292 4.30 1.51 -9.44
N ALA A 293 4.40 0.20 -9.14
CA ALA A 293 5.57 -0.61 -9.47
C ALA A 293 5.79 -0.74 -10.99
N LEU A 294 4.70 -0.84 -11.77
CA LEU A 294 4.77 -0.83 -13.23
C LEU A 294 5.28 0.52 -13.77
N GLY A 295 4.88 1.64 -13.14
CA GLY A 295 5.38 2.97 -13.45
C GLY A 295 6.88 3.12 -13.19
N ALA A 296 7.35 2.64 -12.04
CA ALA A 296 8.77 2.62 -11.69
C ALA A 296 9.58 1.78 -12.69
N TYR A 297 9.14 0.55 -12.97
CA TYR A 297 9.79 -0.34 -13.95
C TYR A 297 9.92 0.33 -15.33
N ARG A 298 8.86 0.99 -15.82
CA ARG A 298 8.90 1.70 -17.11
C ARG A 298 9.90 2.85 -17.13
N THR A 299 10.01 3.58 -16.02
CA THR A 299 10.93 4.71 -15.89
C THR A 299 12.38 4.22 -15.90
N GLU A 300 12.71 3.24 -15.08
CA GLU A 300 14.06 2.66 -15.01
C GLU A 300 14.49 2.04 -16.33
N ARG A 301 13.59 1.35 -17.02
CA ARG A 301 13.85 0.81 -18.35
C ARG A 301 14.14 1.90 -19.37
N GLY A 302 13.39 3.01 -19.35
CA GLY A 302 13.65 4.15 -20.23
C GLY A 302 15.02 4.80 -19.97
N GLU A 303 15.40 4.95 -18.70
CA GLU A 303 16.73 5.45 -18.33
C GLU A 303 17.87 4.52 -18.78
N LEU A 304 17.64 3.21 -18.73
CA LEU A 304 18.58 2.20 -19.22
C LEU A 304 18.77 2.31 -20.73
N GLU A 305 17.69 2.40 -21.51
CA GLU A 305 17.73 2.57 -22.97
C GLU A 305 18.48 3.87 -23.36
N ASP A 306 18.23 4.97 -22.64
CA ASP A 306 18.95 6.24 -22.82
C ASP A 306 20.45 6.12 -22.52
N LEU A 307 20.82 5.38 -21.48
CA LEU A 307 22.23 5.14 -21.13
C LEU A 307 22.94 4.24 -22.14
N GLU A 308 22.27 3.22 -22.65
CA GLU A 308 22.81 2.37 -23.72
C GLU A 308 23.17 3.23 -24.95
N GLY A 309 22.26 4.11 -25.36
CA GLY A 309 22.52 5.04 -26.47
C GLY A 309 23.68 6.02 -26.20
N ARG A 310 23.91 6.43 -24.94
CA ARG A 310 25.09 7.23 -24.57
C ARG A 310 26.37 6.41 -24.58
N LEU A 311 26.31 5.16 -24.11
CA LEU A 311 27.45 4.24 -24.07
C LEU A 311 27.93 3.90 -25.48
N GLU A 312 27.03 3.65 -26.43
CA GLU A 312 27.37 3.43 -27.84
C GLU A 312 28.09 4.64 -28.46
N LYS A 313 27.60 5.86 -28.18
CA LYS A 313 28.24 7.11 -28.66
C LYS A 313 29.64 7.28 -28.06
N ALA A 314 29.79 7.02 -26.75
CA ALA A 314 31.09 7.07 -26.07
C ALA A 314 32.06 6.02 -26.63
N GLN A 315 31.58 4.80 -26.89
CA GLN A 315 32.35 3.73 -27.52
C GLN A 315 32.81 4.14 -28.93
N ALA A 316 31.91 4.69 -29.75
CA ALA A 316 32.26 5.17 -31.09
C ALA A 316 33.30 6.30 -31.04
N ARG A 317 33.21 7.22 -30.06
CA ARG A 317 34.20 8.27 -29.84
C ARG A 317 35.57 7.69 -29.47
N LEU A 318 35.62 6.73 -28.55
CA LEU A 318 36.85 6.06 -28.14
C LEU A 318 37.50 5.31 -29.30
N LEU A 319 36.71 4.59 -30.11
CA LEU A 319 37.20 3.91 -31.31
C LEU A 319 37.77 4.88 -32.34
N LYS A 320 37.14 6.05 -32.54
CA LYS A 320 37.66 7.10 -33.43
C LYS A 320 38.99 7.65 -32.94
N LEU A 321 39.14 7.91 -31.64
CA LEU A 321 40.41 8.40 -31.07
C LEU A 321 41.53 7.37 -31.20
N ARG A 322 41.24 6.10 -30.92
CA ARG A 322 42.19 4.99 -31.06
C ARG A 322 42.60 4.74 -32.51
N SER A 323 41.67 4.80 -33.45
CA SER A 323 41.95 4.61 -34.87
C SER A 323 42.66 5.81 -35.53
N ALA A 324 42.47 7.04 -35.02
CA ALA A 324 43.10 8.24 -35.57
C ALA A 324 44.64 8.28 -35.44
N GLY A 325 45.24 7.39 -34.65
CA GLY A 325 46.70 7.26 -34.50
C GLY A 325 47.30 6.00 -35.14
N VAL A 326 46.47 5.11 -35.71
CA VAL A 326 46.92 3.85 -36.33
C VAL A 326 46.81 3.98 -37.84
N ASP A 327 47.91 3.71 -38.55
CA ASP A 327 47.89 3.69 -40.01
C ASP A 327 46.86 2.67 -40.51
N ARG A 328 46.19 2.97 -41.64
CA ARG A 328 45.22 2.06 -42.31
C ARG A 328 45.77 0.64 -42.55
N ASN A 329 47.10 0.48 -42.54
CA ASN A 329 47.79 -0.80 -42.73
C ASN A 329 48.02 -1.60 -41.42
N GLY A 330 47.48 -1.17 -40.28
CA GLY A 330 47.59 -1.91 -39.02
C GLY A 330 49.01 -1.90 -38.39
N GLY A 331 49.82 -0.89 -38.72
CA GLY A 331 51.17 -0.75 -38.17
C GLY A 331 51.14 -0.32 -36.69
N VAL A 332 51.97 -0.98 -35.87
CA VAL A 332 52.14 -0.71 -34.42
C VAL A 332 52.77 0.65 -34.15
N TYR A 333 53.46 1.22 -35.13
CA TYR A 333 54.05 2.54 -35.00
C TYR A 333 53.03 3.59 -35.37
N LYS A 334 52.82 4.56 -34.46
CA LYS A 334 52.24 5.86 -34.82
C LYS A 334 53.16 6.42 -35.89
N SER A 335 52.80 6.26 -37.16
CA SER A 335 53.49 7.03 -38.18
C SER A 335 53.27 8.47 -37.78
N GLU A 336 54.37 9.20 -37.55
CA GLU A 336 54.29 10.63 -37.35
C GLU A 336 53.57 11.15 -38.58
N ALA A 337 52.29 11.49 -38.39
CA ALA A 337 51.46 12.03 -39.45
C ALA A 337 52.27 13.19 -40.00
N ARG A 338 52.83 13.01 -41.20
CA ARG A 338 53.59 14.04 -41.91
C ARG A 338 52.77 15.29 -41.74
N ARG A 339 53.28 16.27 -40.97
CA ARG A 339 52.66 17.59 -40.85
C ARG A 339 52.59 18.13 -42.27
N GLY A 340 51.48 17.88 -42.94
CA GLY A 340 51.22 18.32 -44.28
C GLY A 340 51.30 19.82 -44.23
N GLY A 341 52.29 20.38 -44.91
CA GLY A 341 52.32 21.80 -45.21
C GLY A 341 50.94 22.18 -45.72
N VAL A 342 50.33 23.17 -45.07
CA VAL A 342 49.05 23.74 -45.48
C VAL A 342 49.18 24.09 -46.96
N PRO A 343 48.43 23.46 -47.89
CA PRO A 343 48.41 23.95 -49.25
C PRO A 343 47.79 25.34 -49.19
N ALA A 344 48.57 26.36 -49.49
CA ALA A 344 48.25 27.78 -49.40
C ALA A 344 47.20 28.25 -50.44
N GLY A 345 46.23 27.43 -50.79
CA GLY A 345 45.22 27.77 -51.78
C GLY A 345 43.97 26.94 -51.58
N ILE A 346 42.99 27.49 -50.86
CA ILE A 346 41.55 27.51 -51.16
C ILE A 346 40.97 28.47 -50.12
N ALA A 347 41.16 29.76 -50.39
CA ALA A 347 40.39 30.84 -49.81
C ALA A 347 39.44 31.31 -50.91
N LEU A 348 38.36 30.57 -51.17
CA LEU A 348 37.16 31.11 -51.83
C LEU A 348 36.05 30.05 -51.82
N LEU A 349 34.81 30.52 -51.61
CA LEU A 349 33.54 29.81 -51.76
C LEU A 349 33.13 28.92 -50.58
N CYS A 350 32.41 29.53 -49.63
CA CYS A 350 31.18 28.98 -49.07
C CYS A 350 30.43 30.05 -48.25
N VAL A 351 30.08 31.15 -48.92
CA VAL A 351 28.89 31.93 -48.58
C VAL A 351 27.85 31.46 -49.61
N TRP A 352 26.94 30.53 -49.28
CA TRP A 352 25.69 30.25 -50.02
C TRP A 352 24.91 29.03 -49.45
N SER A 353 24.51 29.08 -48.17
CA SER A 353 23.54 28.09 -47.66
C SER A 353 22.72 28.59 -46.45
N ALA A 354 22.41 29.88 -46.40
CA ALA A 354 21.61 30.49 -45.34
C ALA A 354 20.16 30.86 -45.75
N VAL A 355 19.57 30.27 -46.81
CA VAL A 355 18.27 30.75 -47.35
C VAL A 355 17.15 29.70 -47.45
N VAL A 356 17.35 28.40 -47.19
CA VAL A 356 16.28 27.41 -47.52
C VAL A 356 15.52 26.84 -46.31
N ALA A 357 15.88 27.14 -45.06
CA ALA A 357 15.29 26.47 -43.89
C ALA A 357 14.19 27.24 -43.14
N THR A 358 13.51 28.24 -43.75
CA THR A 358 12.42 29.00 -43.09
C THR A 358 11.02 28.73 -43.66
N VAL A 359 10.78 27.65 -44.42
CA VAL A 359 9.49 27.45 -45.13
C VAL A 359 8.65 26.25 -44.64
N LEU A 360 9.08 25.49 -43.62
CA LEU A 360 8.32 24.29 -43.18
C LEU A 360 7.99 24.24 -41.69
N ALA A 361 7.84 25.40 -41.06
CA ALA A 361 7.22 25.50 -39.74
C ALA A 361 5.94 26.36 -39.85
N ASP A 362 4.78 25.69 -39.92
CA ASP A 362 3.48 26.10 -39.34
C ASP A 362 2.37 25.17 -39.86
N PRO A 363 1.28 24.92 -39.10
CA PRO A 363 1.15 24.75 -37.65
C PRO A 363 0.61 23.37 -37.23
#